data_AF-A0A561QHF6-F1
#
_entry.id   AF-A0A561QHF6-F1
#
_cell.length_a   1.000
_cell.length_b   1.000
_cell.length_c   1.000
_cell.angle_alpha   90.00
_cell.angle_beta   90.00
_cell.angle_gamma   90.00
#
_symmetry.space_group_name_H-M   'P 1'
#
loop_
_entity.id
_entity.type
_entity.pdbx_description
1 polymer ?
#
loop_
_entity_poly.entity_id
_entity_poly.type
_entity_poly.pdbx_seq_one_letter_code
_entity_poly.pdbx_strand_id
1 'polypeptide(L)'
;MEDNDAVKLLDIYIENAVRIFGGGFGCDRAENEMFATVDLLREKESLRPEFLRRVSATLTRADVWETGSGDVPLELVELAIHELRWPEFRQLIELRRSLFPLDTKHLSLVGAFDPDWIDREYYQRYRTRDQEA
;
A
#
# COMPACT_ATOMS: atom_id res chain seq x y z
N MET A 1 -17.26 -10.29 17.16
CA MET A 1 -17.76 -8.91 17.06
C MET A 1 -16.58 -7.97 16.85
N GLU A 2 -15.54 -8.08 17.68
CA GLU A 2 -14.28 -7.32 17.56
C GLU A 2 -13.61 -7.38 16.18
N ASP A 3 -13.57 -8.56 15.53
CA ASP A 3 -12.97 -8.67 14.18
C ASP A 3 -13.71 -7.83 13.12
N ASN A 4 -15.03 -7.62 13.26
CA ASN A 4 -15.81 -6.83 12.30
C ASN A 4 -15.47 -5.34 12.43
N ASP A 5 -15.27 -4.85 13.65
CA ASP A 5 -14.92 -3.46 13.88
C ASP A 5 -13.46 -3.16 13.51
N ALA A 6 -12.56 -4.12 13.71
CA ALA A 6 -11.17 -4.02 13.25
C ALA A 6 -11.06 -3.98 11.71
N VAL A 7 -11.86 -4.78 11.00
CA VAL A 7 -11.93 -4.72 9.52
C VAL A 7 -12.47 -3.37 9.05
N LYS A 8 -13.52 -2.83 9.68
CA LYS A 8 -14.02 -1.48 9.34
C LYS A 8 -12.97 -0.40 9.58
N LEU A 9 -12.19 -0.51 10.65
CA LEU A 9 -11.14 0.46 10.94
C LEU A 9 -10.03 0.38 9.87
N LEU A 10 -9.66 -0.84 9.47
CA LEU A 10 -8.76 -1.06 8.34
C LEU A 10 -9.31 -0.42 7.04
N ASP A 11 -10.62 -0.56 6.77
CA ASP A 11 -11.28 0.09 5.63
C ASP A 11 -11.11 1.61 5.69
N ILE A 12 -11.38 2.21 6.85
CA ILE A 12 -11.32 3.67 7.04
C ILE A 12 -9.92 4.19 6.77
N TYR A 13 -8.88 3.59 7.32
CA TYR A 13 -7.51 4.08 7.14
C TYR A 13 -7.04 3.95 5.69
N ILE A 14 -7.35 2.83 5.02
CA ILE A 14 -7.02 2.64 3.60
C ILE A 14 -7.77 3.66 2.74
N GLU A 15 -9.08 3.83 2.95
CA GLU A 15 -9.89 4.78 2.18
C GLU A 15 -9.44 6.23 2.39
N ASN A 16 -9.05 6.59 3.60
CA ASN A 16 -8.53 7.93 3.89
C ASN A 16 -7.24 8.19 3.10
N ALA A 17 -6.29 7.26 3.12
CA ALA A 17 -5.06 7.37 2.32
C ALA A 17 -5.37 7.53 0.82
N VAL A 18 -6.26 6.69 0.27
CA VAL A 18 -6.70 6.77 -1.14
C VAL A 18 -7.31 8.14 -1.46
N ARG A 19 -8.23 8.64 -0.63
CA ARG A 19 -8.91 9.93 -0.87
C ARG A 19 -7.93 11.10 -0.82
N ILE A 20 -6.97 11.07 0.10
CA ILE A 20 -5.95 12.11 0.23
C ILE A 20 -5.05 12.11 -1.01
N PHE A 21 -4.61 10.93 -1.46
CA PHE A 21 -3.86 10.80 -2.72
C PHE A 21 -4.63 11.29 -3.94
N GLY A 22 -5.91 10.92 -4.05
CA GLY A 22 -6.80 11.40 -5.11
C GLY A 22 -7.00 12.93 -5.08
N GLY A 23 -6.96 13.54 -3.91
CA GLY A 23 -7.03 14.99 -3.73
C GLY A 23 -5.77 15.74 -4.16
N GLY A 24 -4.61 15.07 -4.17
CA GLY A 24 -3.33 15.67 -4.58
C GLY A 24 -2.74 16.67 -3.59
N PHE A 25 -3.24 16.74 -2.35
CA PHE A 25 -2.71 17.57 -1.28
C PHE A 25 -2.77 16.81 0.05
N GLY A 26 -1.91 17.18 1.01
CA GLY A 26 -1.92 16.60 2.36
C GLY A 26 -1.24 15.24 2.46
N CYS A 27 -0.16 15.00 1.70
CA CYS A 27 0.61 13.75 1.71
C CYS A 27 1.05 13.31 3.12
N ASP A 28 1.41 14.24 4.00
CA ASP A 28 1.75 13.96 5.40
C ASP A 28 0.58 13.30 6.16
N ARG A 29 -0.67 13.63 5.78
CA ARG A 29 -1.86 13.00 6.36
C ARG A 29 -2.10 11.61 5.79
N ALA A 30 -1.89 11.41 4.48
CA ALA A 30 -1.92 10.06 3.91
C ALA A 30 -0.87 9.16 4.56
N GLU A 31 0.30 9.74 4.88
CA GLU A 31 1.42 9.03 5.53
C GLU A 31 0.97 8.52 6.90
N ASN A 32 0.40 9.42 7.70
CA ASN A 32 -0.14 9.06 9.02
C ASN A 32 -1.22 7.96 8.94
N GLU A 33 -2.12 8.00 7.96
CA GLU A 33 -3.17 6.97 7.80
C GLU A 33 -2.58 5.60 7.40
N MET A 34 -1.50 5.59 6.60
CA MET A 34 -0.83 4.33 6.26
C MET A 34 -0.04 3.76 7.44
N PHE A 35 0.66 4.59 8.22
CA PHE A 35 1.29 4.12 9.45
C PHE A 35 0.24 3.61 10.45
N ALA A 36 -0.90 4.30 10.60
CA ALA A 36 -2.02 3.81 11.41
C ALA A 36 -2.55 2.45 10.91
N THR A 37 -2.57 2.23 9.59
CA THR A 37 -2.90 0.92 9.00
C THR A 37 -1.89 -0.15 9.40
N VAL A 38 -0.59 0.14 9.28
CA VAL A 38 0.49 -0.79 9.66
C VAL A 38 0.43 -1.13 11.15
N ASP A 39 0.24 -0.14 12.01
CA ASP A 39 0.13 -0.33 13.46
C ASP A 39 -1.08 -1.20 13.81
N LEU A 40 -2.24 -0.97 13.18
CA LEU A 40 -3.41 -1.83 13.34
C LEU A 40 -3.11 -3.28 12.92
N LEU A 41 -2.39 -3.50 11.81
CA LEU A 41 -2.02 -4.83 11.34
C LEU A 41 -1.02 -5.54 12.28
N ARG A 42 -0.17 -4.78 12.99
CA ARG A 42 0.71 -5.31 14.04
C ARG A 42 -0.08 -5.71 15.28
N GLU A 43 -1.04 -4.89 15.69
CA GLU A 43 -1.87 -5.13 16.86
C GLU A 43 -2.88 -6.26 16.67
N LYS A 44 -3.38 -6.44 15.45
CA LYS A 44 -4.45 -7.38 15.10
C LYS A 44 -4.03 -8.33 13.98
N GLU A 45 -3.26 -9.37 14.33
CA GLU A 45 -2.81 -10.38 13.37
C GLU A 45 -3.97 -11.11 12.65
N SER A 46 -5.18 -11.14 13.24
CA SER A 46 -6.38 -11.66 12.58
C SER A 46 -6.76 -10.91 11.28
N LEU A 47 -6.27 -9.68 11.08
CA LEU A 47 -6.50 -8.89 9.87
C LEU A 47 -5.57 -9.26 8.71
N ARG A 48 -4.46 -9.96 8.97
CA ARG A 48 -3.46 -10.31 7.96
C ARG A 48 -4.04 -11.01 6.73
N PRO A 49 -4.91 -12.04 6.87
CA PRO A 49 -5.49 -12.70 5.70
C PRO A 49 -6.33 -11.74 4.84
N GLU A 50 -7.10 -10.86 5.47
CA GLU A 50 -7.94 -9.90 4.77
C GLU A 50 -7.12 -8.81 4.07
N PHE A 51 -6.08 -8.30 4.73
CA PHE A 51 -5.16 -7.35 4.12
C PHE A 51 -4.44 -7.96 2.91
N LEU A 52 -3.85 -9.15 3.05
CA LEU A 52 -3.18 -9.86 1.96
C LEU A 52 -4.12 -10.17 0.79
N ARG A 53 -5.40 -10.48 1.06
CA ARG A 53 -6.42 -10.67 0.03
C ARG A 53 -6.61 -9.40 -0.80
N ARG A 54 -6.65 -8.22 -0.17
CA ARG A 54 -6.79 -6.94 -0.86
C ARG A 54 -5.54 -6.55 -1.63
N VAL A 55 -4.35 -6.73 -1.04
CA VAL A 55 -3.08 -6.51 -1.74
C VAL A 55 -3.02 -7.38 -3.01
N SER A 56 -3.42 -8.65 -2.92
CA SER A 56 -3.51 -9.54 -4.08
C SER A 56 -4.48 -9.00 -5.15
N ALA A 57 -5.67 -8.55 -4.74
CA ALA A 57 -6.65 -7.97 -5.66
C ALA A 57 -6.09 -6.70 -6.36
N THR A 58 -5.38 -5.85 -5.64
CA THR A 58 -4.72 -4.67 -6.21
C THR A 58 -3.62 -5.06 -7.20
N LEU A 59 -2.70 -5.95 -6.82
CA LEU A 59 -1.54 -6.30 -7.64
C LEU A 59 -1.89 -7.12 -8.89
N THR A 60 -3.06 -7.76 -8.91
CA THR A 60 -3.53 -8.51 -10.09
C THR A 60 -4.20 -7.63 -11.16
N ARG A 61 -4.36 -6.31 -10.93
CA ARG A 61 -4.94 -5.37 -11.91
C ARG A 61 -3.86 -4.75 -12.80
N ALA A 62 -4.13 -4.63 -14.10
CA ALA A 62 -3.15 -4.09 -15.05
C ALA A 62 -2.70 -2.67 -14.70
N ASP A 63 -3.65 -1.81 -14.34
CA ASP A 63 -3.38 -0.43 -13.95
C ASP A 63 -3.46 -0.22 -12.43
N VAL A 64 -2.32 -0.46 -11.76
CA VAL A 64 -2.18 -0.39 -10.30
C VAL A 64 -2.23 1.07 -9.75
N TRP A 65 -2.18 2.09 -10.62
CA TRP A 65 -2.22 3.49 -10.19
C TRP A 65 -3.65 4.04 -10.02
N GLU A 66 -4.63 3.45 -10.69
CA GLU A 66 -6.04 3.78 -10.46
C GLU A 66 -6.52 3.03 -9.22
N THR A 67 -6.36 3.67 -8.05
CA THR A 67 -6.92 3.18 -6.80
C THR A 67 -8.45 3.30 -6.86
N GLY A 68 -9.10 2.21 -7.24
CA GLY A 68 -10.54 2.07 -7.11
C GLY A 68 -10.95 1.89 -5.65
N SER A 69 -12.26 1.97 -5.38
CA SER A 69 -12.81 1.71 -4.06
C SER A 69 -12.41 0.31 -3.57
N GLY A 70 -11.74 0.23 -2.42
CA GLY A 70 -11.30 -1.03 -1.80
C GLY A 70 -9.92 -1.53 -2.25
N ASP A 71 -9.22 -0.81 -3.13
CA ASP A 71 -7.82 -1.10 -3.46
C ASP A 71 -6.87 -0.55 -2.38
N VAL A 72 -5.74 -1.23 -2.20
CA VAL A 72 -4.66 -0.78 -1.32
C VAL A 72 -3.70 0.08 -2.15
N PRO A 73 -3.40 1.34 -1.77
CA PRO A 73 -2.38 2.13 -2.46
C PRO A 73 -1.05 1.39 -2.53
N LEU A 74 -0.32 1.51 -3.65
CA LEU A 74 0.96 0.81 -3.82
C LEU A 74 1.96 1.25 -2.74
N GLU A 75 1.95 2.52 -2.37
CA GLU A 75 2.74 3.12 -1.30
C GLU A 75 2.46 2.42 0.05
N LEU A 76 1.19 2.11 0.35
CA LEU A 76 0.82 1.37 1.55
C LEU A 76 1.30 -0.09 1.48
N VAL A 77 1.30 -0.70 0.29
CA VAL A 77 1.85 -2.05 0.11
C VAL A 77 3.36 -2.05 0.36
N GLU A 78 4.09 -1.07 -0.16
CA GLU A 78 5.53 -0.90 0.06
C GLU A 78 5.84 -0.69 1.55
N LEU A 79 5.14 0.23 2.21
CA LEU A 79 5.29 0.45 3.64
C LEU A 79 4.99 -0.81 4.45
N ALA A 80 3.90 -1.53 4.13
CA ALA A 80 3.56 -2.77 4.82
C ALA A 80 4.61 -3.88 4.61
N ILE A 81 5.23 -3.97 3.42
CA ILE A 81 6.36 -4.88 3.16
C ILE A 81 7.52 -4.53 4.08
N HIS A 82 7.89 -3.24 4.13
CA HIS A 82 9.01 -2.77 4.91
C HIS A 82 8.80 -2.97 6.43
N GLU A 83 7.61 -2.64 6.92
CA GLU A 83 7.31 -2.61 8.35
C GLU A 83 6.92 -3.97 8.93
N LEU A 84 6.19 -4.80 8.17
CA LEU A 84 5.63 -6.07 8.66
C LEU A 84 6.47 -7.28 8.24
N ARG A 85 7.21 -7.19 7.13
CA ARG A 85 8.14 -8.23 6.66
C ARG A 85 7.52 -9.62 6.48
N TRP A 86 6.22 -9.68 6.24
CA TRP A 86 5.50 -10.94 6.06
C TRP A 86 6.00 -11.70 4.82
N PRO A 87 6.28 -13.01 4.91
CA PRO A 87 6.81 -13.79 3.79
C PRO A 87 5.86 -13.89 2.58
N GLU A 88 4.54 -13.76 2.80
CA GLU A 88 3.50 -13.83 1.77
C GLU A 88 3.64 -12.73 0.73
N PHE A 89 4.20 -11.57 1.10
CA PHE A 89 4.46 -10.50 0.13
C PHE A 89 5.36 -10.95 -1.01
N ARG A 90 6.32 -11.85 -0.77
CA ARG A 90 7.16 -12.39 -1.85
C ARG A 90 6.34 -13.16 -2.89
N GLN A 91 5.32 -13.90 -2.44
CA GLN A 91 4.44 -14.65 -3.34
C GLN A 91 3.56 -13.70 -4.16
N LEU A 92 3.07 -12.61 -3.55
CA LEU A 92 2.28 -11.60 -4.24
C LEU A 92 3.09 -10.81 -5.29
N ILE A 93 4.36 -10.50 -5.00
CA ILE A 93 5.29 -9.87 -5.94
C ILE A 93 5.55 -10.79 -7.13
N GLU A 94 5.79 -12.08 -6.89
CA GLU A 94 5.98 -13.08 -7.95
C GLU A 94 4.74 -13.26 -8.81
N LEU A 95 3.55 -13.24 -8.19
CA LEU A 95 2.28 -13.23 -8.91
C LEU A 95 2.18 -12.01 -9.85
N ARG A 96 2.47 -10.80 -9.36
CA ARG A 96 2.51 -9.59 -10.19
C ARG A 96 3.46 -9.75 -11.38
N ARG A 97 4.69 -10.20 -11.12
CA ARG A 97 5.72 -10.38 -12.15
C ARG A 97 5.30 -11.37 -13.24
N SER A 98 4.63 -12.45 -12.86
CA SER A 98 4.16 -13.46 -13.81
C SER A 98 2.97 -12.98 -14.66
N LEU A 99 2.04 -12.21 -14.07
CA LEU A 99 0.89 -11.65 -14.78
C LEU A 99 1.27 -10.46 -15.68
N PHE A 100 2.27 -9.67 -15.28
CA PHE A 100 2.69 -8.46 -15.98
C PHE A 100 4.21 -8.41 -16.19
N PRO A 101 4.79 -9.24 -17.08
CA PRO A 101 6.24 -9.37 -17.23
C PRO A 101 6.99 -8.12 -17.67
N LEU A 102 6.28 -7.19 -18.33
CA LEU A 102 6.84 -5.90 -18.79
C LEU A 102 6.64 -4.77 -17.78
N ASP A 103 5.87 -5.00 -16.72
CA ASP A 103 5.64 -3.99 -15.69
C ASP A 103 6.80 -3.96 -14.70
N THR A 104 7.37 -2.77 -14.48
CA THR A 104 8.48 -2.55 -13.56
C THR A 104 8.04 -2.25 -12.13
N LYS A 105 6.74 -2.05 -11.85
CA LYS A 105 6.24 -1.73 -10.50
C LYS A 105 6.58 -2.80 -9.46
N HIS A 106 6.73 -4.06 -9.86
CA HIS A 106 7.17 -5.11 -8.94
C HIS A 106 8.56 -4.84 -8.35
N LEU A 107 9.41 -4.05 -9.03
CA LEU A 107 10.75 -3.70 -8.55
C LEU A 107 10.71 -2.80 -7.31
N SER A 108 9.76 -1.88 -7.21
CA SER A 108 9.61 -1.02 -6.02
C SER A 108 9.18 -1.86 -4.81
N LEU A 109 8.25 -2.81 -5.01
CA LEU A 109 7.85 -3.78 -4.00
C LEU A 109 9.00 -4.67 -3.53
N VAL A 110 9.87 -5.11 -4.45
CA VAL A 110 11.10 -5.84 -4.08
C VAL A 110 12.03 -4.94 -3.27
N GLY A 111 12.19 -3.68 -3.68
CA GLY A 111 13.01 -2.68 -2.99
C GLY A 111 12.56 -2.37 -1.56
N ALA A 112 11.26 -2.49 -1.26
CA ALA A 112 10.72 -2.28 0.08
C ALA A 112 11.24 -3.31 1.13
N PHE A 113 11.80 -4.43 0.68
CA PHE A 113 12.52 -5.36 1.56
C PHE A 113 13.95 -4.91 1.91
N ASP A 114 14.45 -3.79 1.40
CA ASP A 114 15.73 -3.24 1.83
C ASP A 114 15.60 -2.68 3.27
N PRO A 115 16.52 -2.97 4.20
CA PRO A 115 16.58 -2.29 5.49
C PRO A 115 16.86 -0.78 5.36
N ASP A 116 17.62 -0.39 4.33
CA ASP A 116 17.92 1.01 3.99
C ASP A 116 16.92 1.54 2.96
N TRP A 117 15.69 1.00 2.95
CA TRP A 117 14.61 1.51 2.14
C TRP A 117 14.28 2.93 2.58
N ILE A 118 15.00 3.87 1.96
CA ILE A 118 14.62 5.27 1.96
C ILE A 118 13.29 5.28 1.22
N ASP A 119 12.30 5.91 1.81
CA ASP A 119 10.97 6.15 1.24
C ASP A 119 11.07 7.08 0.01
N ARG A 120 11.76 6.59 -1.04
CA ARG A 120 12.39 7.40 -2.10
C ARG A 120 11.36 8.03 -3.03
N GLU A 121 10.18 7.44 -3.13
CA GLU A 121 9.14 7.89 -4.06
C GLU A 121 8.03 8.71 -3.40
N TYR A 122 7.83 8.61 -2.08
CA TYR A 122 6.70 9.21 -1.38
C TYR A 122 6.65 10.74 -1.52
N TYR A 123 7.78 11.42 -1.37
CA TYR A 123 7.87 12.86 -1.61
C TYR A 123 8.15 13.23 -3.07
N GLN A 124 8.66 12.29 -3.88
CA GLN A 124 9.06 12.60 -5.26
C GLN A 124 7.87 12.65 -6.23
N ARG A 125 6.86 11.77 -6.08
CA ARG A 125 5.68 11.79 -6.98
C ARG A 125 4.78 13.01 -6.80
N TYR A 126 4.73 13.57 -5.59
CA TYR A 126 3.90 14.75 -5.29
C TYR A 126 4.66 16.07 -5.43
N ARG A 127 6.00 16.09 -5.33
CA ARG A 127 6.80 17.29 -5.62
C ARG A 127 6.67 17.77 -7.06
N THR A 128 6.51 16.87 -8.02
CA THR A 128 6.50 17.22 -9.44
C THR A 128 5.20 17.92 -9.87
N ARG A 129 4.10 17.80 -9.11
CA ARG A 129 2.85 18.53 -9.40
C ARG A 129 2.87 19.99 -8.96
N ASP A 130 3.71 20.36 -7.99
CA ASP A 130 3.86 21.74 -7.51
C ASP A 130 4.88 22.56 -8.32
N GLN A 131 5.56 21.96 -9.31
CA GLN A 131 6.52 22.65 -10.18
C GLN A 131 5.99 22.96 -11.58
N GLU A 132 4.75 22.55 -11.90
CA GLU A 132 4.09 22.85 -13.18
C GLU A 132 2.81 23.71 -13.04
N ALA A 133 2.58 24.33 -11.87
CA ALA A 133 1.46 25.25 -11.61
C ALA A 133 1.91 26.71 -11.47
#